data_AF-A0A655A1X4-F1
#
_entry.id   AF-A0A655A1X4-F1
#
_cell.length_a   1.000
_cell.length_b   1.000
_cell.length_c   1.000
_cell.angle_alpha   90.00
_cell.angle_beta   90.00
_cell.angle_gamma   90.00
#
_symmetry.space_group_name_H-M   'P 1'
#
loop_
_entity.id
_entity.type
_entity.pdbx_description
1 polymer ?
#
loop_
_entity_poly.entity_id
_entity_poly.type
_entity_poly.pdbx_seq_one_letter_code
_entity_poly.pdbx_strand_id
1 'polypeptide(L)'
;MTAVADAPQADIEGVASPQAVVVGVMAGEGVQIGVLLDANAPVSVMTDPLLKVVNSRLRELGEAPLEATGRGRWALCLVDGAPLRATQSLTEQDVYDGDRLWIRFIADTERRSQVIEHISTAVASDLSKRFARIDPIVAVQVGASMVATGVVLATGVLGWWRWHHNTWLTTIYTAVIGVLVLAVAMLLLMRAKTDADRRVADIMLMSAIMPVTVAAAAAPPGPVGSPQAVLGFGVLTVAAALALRFTGRRLGIYTTIVIIGALTMLAALARMVAATSAVTLLSSLLLICVVAYHGRRHCLGGWPASDCRCSRPPPAGGSSRLGPTYRPPWWCPVAAHRSWKGRHRCVMCCCKLSALGRS
;
A
#
# COMPACT_ATOMS: atom_id res chain seq x y z
N MET A 1 -40.13 45.15 -74.10
CA MET A 1 -39.25 45.36 -72.93
C MET A 1 -40.05 45.02 -71.69
N THR A 2 -39.85 43.81 -71.17
CA THR A 2 -40.47 43.30 -69.94
C THR A 2 -39.35 42.62 -69.16
N ALA A 3 -39.04 43.18 -67.99
CA ALA A 3 -38.10 42.63 -67.03
C ALA A 3 -38.72 41.39 -66.39
N VAL A 4 -37.99 40.28 -66.36
CA VAL A 4 -38.38 39.03 -65.71
C VAL A 4 -37.19 38.51 -64.89
N ALA A 5 -37.39 38.59 -63.58
CA ALA A 5 -36.98 37.72 -62.49
C ALA A 5 -35.57 37.09 -62.49
N ASP A 6 -34.77 37.60 -61.56
CA ASP A 6 -33.73 36.85 -60.87
C ASP A 6 -34.40 35.75 -60.03
N ALA A 7 -34.00 34.50 -60.20
CA ALA A 7 -34.40 33.37 -59.38
C ALA A 7 -33.13 32.82 -58.72
N PRO A 8 -33.07 32.70 -57.38
CA PRO A 8 -31.89 32.20 -56.70
C PRO A 8 -31.73 30.72 -57.04
N GLN A 9 -30.57 30.38 -57.60
CA GLN A 9 -30.10 29.01 -57.70
C GLN A 9 -30.16 28.41 -56.29
N ALA A 10 -30.96 27.35 -56.13
CA ALA A 10 -31.00 26.61 -54.87
C ALA A 10 -29.59 26.09 -54.57
N ASP A 11 -29.00 26.60 -53.49
CA ASP A 11 -27.83 26.01 -52.86
C ASP A 11 -28.16 24.56 -52.52
N ILE A 12 -27.48 23.66 -53.20
CA ILE A 12 -27.47 22.25 -52.88
C ILE A 12 -26.68 22.16 -51.57
N GLU A 13 -27.41 22.11 -50.45
CA GLU A 13 -26.87 21.97 -49.11
C GLU A 13 -25.80 20.88 -49.06
N GLY A 14 -24.66 21.29 -48.50
CA GLY A 14 -23.37 20.65 -48.66
C GLY A 14 -23.34 19.19 -48.24
N VAL A 15 -22.64 18.41 -49.05
CA VAL A 15 -21.94 17.21 -48.60
C VAL A 15 -20.98 17.66 -47.50
N ALA A 16 -21.41 17.58 -46.24
CA ALA A 16 -20.56 17.86 -45.09
C ALA A 16 -19.38 16.90 -45.16
N SER A 17 -18.20 17.42 -45.51
CA SER A 17 -16.96 16.66 -45.45
C SER A 17 -16.85 15.99 -44.08
N PRO A 18 -16.48 14.71 -43.99
CA PRO A 18 -16.35 14.03 -42.71
C PRO A 18 -15.36 14.80 -41.85
N GLN A 19 -15.86 15.45 -40.80
CA GLN A 19 -15.01 16.13 -39.83
C GLN A 19 -14.37 15.03 -38.99
N ALA A 20 -13.06 14.94 -39.06
CA ALA A 20 -12.30 13.96 -38.32
C ALA A 20 -11.77 14.56 -37.02
N VAL A 21 -11.94 13.84 -35.91
CA VAL A 21 -11.36 14.18 -34.61
C VAL A 21 -10.34 13.12 -34.22
N VAL A 22 -9.16 13.57 -33.78
CA VAL A 22 -8.08 12.73 -33.28
C VAL A 22 -8.22 12.58 -31.77
N VAL A 23 -8.61 11.39 -31.31
CA VAL A 23 -8.76 11.09 -29.89
C VAL A 23 -7.71 10.11 -29.40
N GLY A 24 -7.28 10.29 -28.15
CA GLY A 24 -6.42 9.34 -27.44
C GLY A 24 -7.27 8.30 -26.73
N VAL A 25 -7.35 7.10 -27.28
CA VAL A 25 -8.12 6.01 -26.69
C VAL A 25 -7.26 5.23 -25.71
N MET A 26 -7.67 5.22 -24.44
CA MET A 26 -7.06 4.46 -23.35
C MET A 26 -7.66 3.05 -23.30
N ALA A 27 -6.79 2.05 -23.42
CA ALA A 27 -7.14 0.63 -23.38
C ALA A 27 -6.19 -0.17 -22.47
N GLY A 28 -6.72 -1.23 -21.85
CA GLY A 28 -5.91 -2.17 -21.04
C GLY A 28 -5.25 -1.54 -19.80
N GLU A 29 -4.02 -1.95 -19.50
CA GLU A 29 -3.21 -1.45 -18.38
C GLU A 29 -2.58 -0.06 -18.64
N GLY A 30 -3.29 0.83 -19.35
CA GLY A 30 -2.90 2.22 -19.52
C GLY A 30 -2.20 2.56 -20.85
N VAL A 31 -2.39 1.76 -21.90
CA VAL A 31 -1.89 2.08 -23.25
C VAL A 31 -2.78 3.14 -23.88
N GLN A 32 -2.17 4.21 -24.38
CA GLN A 32 -2.84 5.26 -25.14
C GLN A 32 -2.62 5.04 -26.63
N ILE A 33 -3.72 4.89 -27.38
CA ILE A 33 -3.70 4.71 -28.83
C ILE A 33 -4.40 5.91 -29.46
N GLY A 34 -3.68 6.70 -30.27
CA GLY A 34 -4.28 7.77 -31.06
C GLY A 34 -5.07 7.19 -32.22
N VAL A 35 -6.35 7.50 -32.31
CA VAL A 35 -7.23 7.06 -33.41
C VAL A 35 -7.98 8.27 -33.95
N LEU A 36 -8.11 8.31 -35.28
CA LEU A 36 -8.90 9.31 -35.98
C LEU A 36 -10.32 8.75 -36.15
N LEU A 37 -11.29 9.49 -35.62
CA LEU A 37 -12.71 9.14 -35.57
C LEU A 37 -13.52 10.21 -36.29
N ASP A 38 -14.57 9.80 -37.00
CA ASP A 38 -15.58 10.72 -37.56
C ASP A 38 -16.36 11.41 -36.43
N ALA A 39 -16.31 12.74 -36.40
CA ALA A 39 -16.91 13.56 -35.38
C ALA A 39 -18.44 13.61 -35.45
N ASN A 40 -19.00 13.41 -36.65
CA ASN A 40 -20.43 13.53 -36.94
C ASN A 40 -21.16 12.18 -36.95
N ALA A 41 -20.43 11.06 -36.99
CA ALA A 41 -21.02 9.74 -36.91
C ALA A 41 -21.45 9.38 -35.47
N PRO A 42 -22.54 8.61 -35.29
CA PRO A 42 -22.97 8.16 -33.97
C PRO A 42 -21.97 7.16 -33.37
N VAL A 43 -21.71 7.31 -32.06
CA VAL A 43 -20.70 6.52 -31.34
C VAL A 43 -20.94 5.00 -31.41
N SER A 44 -22.19 4.55 -31.51
CA SER A 44 -22.54 3.13 -31.66
C SER A 44 -21.94 2.46 -32.90
N VAL A 45 -21.91 3.16 -34.04
CA VAL A 45 -21.40 2.61 -35.31
C VAL A 45 -19.88 2.51 -35.29
N MET A 46 -19.23 3.37 -34.51
CA MET A 46 -17.78 3.50 -34.47
C MET A 46 -17.12 2.59 -33.43
N THR A 47 -17.88 2.17 -32.41
CA THR A 47 -17.33 1.40 -31.27
C THR A 47 -16.86 0.00 -31.69
N ASP A 48 -17.59 -0.72 -32.53
CA ASP A 48 -17.21 -2.07 -32.97
C ASP A 48 -15.98 -2.10 -33.90
N PRO A 49 -15.88 -1.22 -34.93
CA PRO A 49 -14.65 -1.10 -35.73
C PRO A 49 -13.45 -0.66 -34.89
N LEU A 50 -13.65 0.29 -33.97
CA LEU A 50 -12.60 0.77 -33.07
C LEU A 50 -12.08 -0.35 -32.17
N LEU A 51 -12.97 -1.20 -31.63
CA LEU A 51 -12.55 -2.37 -30.83
C LEU A 51 -11.67 -3.32 -31.62
N LYS A 52 -11.94 -3.54 -32.92
CA LYS A 52 -11.10 -4.38 -33.79
C LYS A 52 -9.71 -3.77 -33.98
N VAL A 53 -9.63 -2.47 -34.26
CA VAL A 53 -8.36 -1.75 -34.45
C VAL A 53 -7.56 -1.70 -33.15
N VAL A 54 -8.21 -1.44 -32.02
CA VAL A 54 -7.54 -1.41 -30.72
C VAL A 54 -7.06 -2.81 -30.33
N ASN A 55 -7.85 -3.86 -30.57
CA ASN A 55 -7.41 -5.23 -30.31
C ASN A 55 -6.28 -5.70 -31.25
N SER A 56 -6.22 -5.23 -32.51
CA SER A 56 -5.08 -5.53 -33.37
C SER A 56 -3.81 -4.83 -32.88
N ARG A 57 -3.92 -3.55 -32.46
CA ARG A 57 -2.79 -2.81 -31.86
C ARG A 57 -2.34 -3.39 -30.53
N LEU A 58 -3.25 -3.78 -29.65
CA LEU A 58 -2.89 -4.43 -28.39
C LEU A 58 -2.14 -5.75 -28.63
N ARG A 59 -2.54 -6.55 -29.64
CA ARG A 59 -1.80 -7.76 -30.03
C ARG A 59 -0.41 -7.45 -30.58
N GLU A 60 -0.25 -6.38 -31.37
CA GLU A 60 1.06 -5.93 -31.85
C GLU A 60 1.97 -5.48 -30.69
N LEU A 61 1.40 -4.85 -29.67
CA LEU A 61 2.12 -4.45 -28.46
C LEU A 61 2.38 -5.62 -27.48
N GLY A 62 1.76 -6.78 -27.68
CA GLY A 62 1.89 -7.94 -26.79
C GLY A 62 1.01 -7.87 -25.53
N GLU A 63 0.05 -6.95 -25.50
CA GLU A 63 -0.87 -6.74 -24.39
C GLU A 63 -2.12 -7.62 -24.51
N ALA A 64 -2.76 -7.91 -23.37
CA ALA A 64 -3.98 -8.72 -23.35
C ALA A 64 -5.11 -8.05 -24.15
N PRO A 65 -5.76 -8.76 -25.09
CA PRO A 65 -6.87 -8.21 -25.86
C PRO A 65 -8.06 -7.90 -24.94
N LEU A 66 -8.84 -6.89 -25.32
CA LEU A 66 -10.08 -6.53 -24.63
C LEU A 66 -11.15 -7.58 -24.97
N GLU A 67 -11.42 -8.49 -24.04
CA GLU A 67 -12.48 -9.49 -24.14
C GLU A 67 -13.73 -9.09 -23.35
N ALA A 68 -14.90 -9.39 -23.91
CA ALA A 68 -16.18 -9.11 -23.28
C ALA A 68 -16.37 -10.03 -22.07
N THR A 69 -16.35 -9.47 -20.87
CA THR A 69 -16.53 -10.20 -19.60
C THR A 69 -18.01 -10.32 -19.25
N GLY A 70 -18.77 -11.05 -20.08
CA GLY A 70 -20.18 -11.38 -19.85
C GLY A 70 -21.17 -10.74 -20.83
N ARG A 71 -22.43 -10.59 -20.42
CA ARG A 71 -23.47 -9.87 -21.20
C ARG A 71 -23.36 -8.37 -20.92
N GLY A 72 -23.22 -7.58 -21.98
CA GLY A 72 -23.03 -6.13 -21.89
C GLY A 72 -22.68 -5.53 -23.23
N ARG A 73 -22.42 -4.21 -23.24
CA ARG A 73 -22.03 -3.46 -24.42
C ARG A 73 -20.71 -2.73 -24.19
N TRP A 74 -19.91 -2.61 -25.24
CA TRP A 74 -18.76 -1.71 -25.23
C TRP A 74 -19.24 -0.28 -25.35
N ALA A 75 -18.66 0.61 -24.56
CA ALA A 75 -18.92 2.04 -24.64
C ALA A 75 -17.63 2.83 -24.46
N LEU A 76 -17.53 3.93 -25.20
CA LEU A 76 -16.56 4.97 -24.93
C LEU A 76 -17.00 5.74 -23.70
N CYS A 77 -16.07 6.01 -22.79
CA CYS A 77 -16.29 6.76 -21.56
C CYS A 77 -15.33 7.96 -21.53
N LEU A 78 -15.77 9.07 -20.93
CA LEU A 78 -14.87 10.17 -20.59
C LEU A 78 -13.87 9.74 -19.52
N VAL A 79 -12.85 10.57 -19.28
CA VAL A 79 -11.85 10.38 -18.20
C VAL A 79 -12.51 10.26 -16.82
N ASP A 80 -13.65 10.91 -16.61
CA ASP A 80 -14.44 10.83 -15.37
C ASP A 80 -15.20 9.52 -15.20
N GLY A 81 -15.17 8.64 -16.20
CA GLY A 81 -15.83 7.33 -16.18
C GLY A 81 -17.31 7.37 -16.58
N ALA A 82 -17.85 8.54 -16.96
CA ALA A 82 -19.18 8.68 -17.51
C ALA A 82 -19.24 8.10 -18.94
N PRO A 83 -20.20 7.22 -19.26
CA PRO A 83 -20.30 6.63 -20.59
C PRO A 83 -20.90 7.63 -21.58
N LEU A 84 -20.33 7.71 -22.78
CA LEU A 84 -20.89 8.46 -23.89
C LEU A 84 -22.21 7.82 -24.34
N ARG A 85 -23.13 8.68 -24.78
CA ARG A 85 -24.41 8.28 -25.35
C ARG A 85 -24.17 7.68 -26.73
N ALA A 86 -24.58 6.44 -26.91
CA ALA A 86 -24.30 5.68 -28.14
C ALA A 86 -25.05 6.19 -29.39
N THR A 87 -26.12 6.97 -29.20
CA THR A 87 -26.96 7.53 -30.28
C THR A 87 -26.53 8.93 -30.72
N GLN A 88 -25.65 9.59 -29.96
CA GLN A 88 -25.17 10.94 -30.25
C GLN A 88 -23.78 10.89 -30.90
N SER A 89 -23.45 11.95 -31.64
CA SER A 89 -22.11 12.11 -32.23
C SER A 89 -21.09 12.55 -31.18
N LEU A 90 -19.80 12.61 -31.56
CA LEU A 90 -18.73 13.13 -30.70
C LEU A 90 -18.81 14.66 -30.57
N THR A 91 -19.23 15.35 -31.64
CA THR A 91 -19.44 16.81 -31.65
C THR A 91 -20.58 17.25 -30.73
N GLU A 92 -21.68 16.48 -30.68
CA GLU A 92 -22.82 16.76 -29.79
C GLU A 92 -22.52 16.55 -28.30
N GLN A 93 -21.44 15.82 -28.00
CA GLN A 93 -21.00 15.50 -26.64
C GLN A 93 -19.74 16.27 -26.25
N ASP A 94 -19.41 17.34 -27.00
CA ASP A 94 -18.27 18.25 -26.78
C ASP A 94 -16.91 17.53 -26.66
N VAL A 95 -16.69 16.49 -27.45
CA VAL A 95 -15.38 15.81 -27.54
C VAL A 95 -14.53 16.48 -28.62
N TYR A 96 -13.36 16.97 -28.24
CA TYR A 96 -12.46 17.70 -29.12
C TYR A 96 -11.18 16.92 -29.44
N ASP A 97 -10.40 17.46 -30.40
CA ASP A 97 -9.09 16.93 -30.75
C ASP A 97 -8.15 16.88 -29.55
N GLY A 98 -7.51 15.73 -29.37
CA GLY A 98 -6.57 15.47 -28.26
C GLY A 98 -7.23 14.97 -26.99
N ASP A 99 -8.57 14.86 -26.94
CA ASP A 99 -9.26 14.33 -25.77
C ASP A 99 -8.97 12.85 -25.56
N ARG A 100 -9.00 12.46 -24.28
CA ARG A 100 -8.70 11.10 -23.85
C ARG A 100 -9.98 10.36 -23.49
N LEU A 101 -10.27 9.30 -24.22
CA LEU A 101 -11.45 8.46 -24.02
C LEU A 101 -11.02 7.09 -23.52
N TRP A 102 -11.82 6.49 -22.64
CA TRP A 102 -11.61 5.12 -22.17
C TRP A 102 -12.58 4.18 -22.87
N ILE A 103 -12.09 3.03 -23.35
CA ILE A 103 -12.98 1.93 -23.74
C ILE A 103 -13.25 1.10 -22.50
N ARG A 104 -14.53 0.97 -22.12
CA ARG A 104 -14.93 0.09 -21.03
C ARG A 104 -16.08 -0.81 -21.47
N PHE A 105 -16.04 -2.04 -21.00
CA PHE A 105 -17.18 -2.95 -21.10
C PHE A 105 -18.19 -2.58 -20.01
N ILE A 106 -19.38 -2.13 -20.42
CA ILE A 106 -20.50 -1.88 -19.51
C ILE A 106 -21.33 -3.15 -19.47
N ALA A 107 -21.22 -3.89 -18.36
CA ALA A 107 -22.08 -5.03 -18.09
C ALA A 107 -23.54 -4.56 -17.97
N ASP A 108 -24.45 -5.33 -18.54
CA ASP A 108 -25.87 -5.04 -18.45
C ASP A 108 -26.32 -5.06 -16.97
N THR A 109 -27.05 -4.03 -16.54
CA THR A 109 -27.47 -3.88 -15.13
C THR A 109 -28.73 -4.66 -14.82
N GLU A 110 -29.37 -5.28 -15.81
CA GLU A 110 -30.55 -6.12 -15.57
C GLU A 110 -30.15 -7.46 -14.93
N ARG A 111 -29.95 -7.40 -13.61
CA ARG A 111 -29.68 -8.56 -12.78
C ARG A 111 -31.00 -9.08 -12.24
N ARG A 112 -31.52 -10.15 -12.85
CA ARG A 112 -32.69 -10.86 -12.33
C ARG A 112 -32.36 -11.36 -10.91
N SER A 113 -32.94 -10.71 -9.90
CA SER A 113 -32.87 -11.21 -8.53
C SER A 113 -33.58 -12.56 -8.50
N GLN A 114 -32.88 -13.59 -8.03
CA GLN A 114 -33.55 -14.86 -7.78
C GLN A 114 -34.56 -14.61 -6.66
N VAL A 115 -35.84 -14.86 -6.95
CA VAL A 115 -36.88 -14.89 -5.94
C VAL A 115 -36.64 -16.16 -5.13
N ILE A 116 -36.18 -15.99 -3.89
CA ILE A 116 -35.95 -17.10 -2.97
C ILE A 116 -37.21 -17.22 -2.11
N GLU A 117 -37.94 -18.32 -2.24
CA GLU A 117 -39.24 -18.53 -1.58
C GLU A 117 -39.11 -18.77 -0.07
N HIS A 118 -37.96 -19.27 0.38
CA HIS A 118 -37.70 -19.56 1.78
C HIS A 118 -36.77 -18.52 2.43
N ILE A 119 -37.24 -17.95 3.53
CA ILE A 119 -36.53 -16.91 4.30
C ILE A 119 -35.16 -17.40 4.79
N SER A 120 -35.05 -18.66 5.21
CA SER A 120 -33.79 -19.28 5.68
C SER A 120 -32.71 -19.31 4.59
N THR A 121 -33.07 -19.67 3.35
CA THR A 121 -32.14 -19.67 2.22
C THR A 121 -31.78 -18.25 1.77
N ALA A 122 -32.70 -17.29 1.87
CA ALA A 122 -32.42 -15.89 1.56
C ALA A 122 -31.36 -15.33 2.51
N VAL A 123 -31.52 -15.56 3.82
CA VAL A 123 -30.56 -15.15 4.84
C VAL A 123 -29.22 -15.85 4.69
N ALA A 124 -29.18 -17.16 4.41
CA ALA A 124 -27.93 -17.87 4.15
C ALA A 124 -27.20 -17.35 2.89
N SER A 125 -27.95 -16.99 1.84
CA SER A 125 -27.38 -16.40 0.63
C SER A 125 -26.83 -14.98 0.86
N ASP A 126 -27.46 -14.19 1.76
CA ASP A 126 -26.98 -12.84 2.07
C ASP A 126 -25.78 -12.88 3.02
N LEU A 127 -25.81 -13.76 4.02
CA LEU A 127 -24.69 -14.01 4.92
C LEU A 127 -23.45 -14.51 4.16
N SER A 128 -23.61 -15.45 3.23
CA SER A 128 -22.48 -15.94 2.42
C SER A 128 -21.90 -14.90 1.45
N LYS A 129 -22.66 -13.86 1.08
CA LYS A 129 -22.13 -12.71 0.32
C LYS A 129 -21.36 -11.73 1.18
N ARG A 130 -21.74 -11.57 2.46
CA ARG A 130 -21.11 -10.62 3.39
C ARG A 130 -19.93 -11.22 4.13
N PHE A 131 -19.96 -12.52 4.43
CA PHE A 131 -18.95 -13.20 5.22
C PHE A 131 -18.12 -14.15 4.36
N ALA A 132 -16.83 -13.85 4.25
CA ALA A 132 -15.87 -14.76 3.66
C ALA A 132 -15.77 -16.03 4.51
N ARG A 133 -15.65 -17.18 3.85
CA ARG A 133 -15.36 -18.47 4.52
C ARG A 133 -14.05 -18.35 5.30
N ILE A 134 -13.99 -18.93 6.49
CA ILE A 134 -12.76 -18.98 7.29
C ILE A 134 -11.70 -19.74 6.51
N ASP A 135 -10.64 -19.02 6.14
CA ASP A 135 -9.47 -19.57 5.47
C ASP A 135 -8.49 -20.12 6.53
N PRO A 136 -7.84 -21.28 6.30
CA PRO A 136 -6.78 -21.79 7.18
C PRO A 136 -5.71 -20.76 7.50
N ILE A 137 -5.40 -19.84 6.58
CA ILE A 137 -4.43 -18.75 6.81
C ILE A 137 -4.88 -17.82 7.94
N VAL A 138 -6.17 -17.49 7.98
CA VAL A 138 -6.74 -16.61 9.02
C VAL A 138 -6.72 -17.33 10.37
N ALA A 139 -7.03 -18.63 10.39
CA ALA A 139 -6.98 -19.43 11.61
C ALA A 139 -5.58 -19.45 12.25
N VAL A 140 -4.52 -19.63 11.44
CA VAL A 140 -3.13 -19.59 11.94
C VAL A 140 -2.76 -18.20 12.47
N GLN A 141 -3.21 -17.13 11.81
CA GLN A 141 -2.95 -15.75 12.28
C GLN A 141 -3.62 -15.46 13.62
N VAL A 142 -4.84 -15.94 13.84
CA VAL A 142 -5.54 -15.80 15.12
C VAL A 142 -4.87 -16.64 16.21
N GLY A 143 -4.45 -17.87 15.91
CA GLY A 143 -3.69 -18.69 16.85
C GLY A 143 -2.37 -18.03 17.26
N ALA A 144 -1.65 -17.47 16.30
CA ALA A 144 -0.42 -16.73 16.57
C ALA A 144 -0.67 -15.46 17.40
N SER A 145 -1.74 -14.71 17.15
CA SER A 145 -2.06 -13.54 17.96
C SER A 145 -2.43 -13.91 19.39
N MET A 146 -3.14 -15.02 19.61
CA MET A 146 -3.46 -15.52 20.97
C MET A 146 -2.21 -15.94 21.74
N VAL A 147 -1.24 -16.60 21.09
CA VAL A 147 0.03 -16.94 21.73
C VAL A 147 0.83 -15.68 22.05
N ALA A 148 0.89 -14.72 21.12
CA ALA A 148 1.60 -13.45 21.32
C ALA A 148 1.02 -12.66 22.49
N THR A 149 -0.31 -12.56 22.61
CA THR A 149 -0.95 -11.88 23.74
C THR A 149 -0.70 -12.62 25.04
N GLY A 150 -0.75 -13.95 25.05
CA GLY A 150 -0.41 -14.77 26.22
C GLY A 150 1.01 -14.50 26.73
N VAL A 151 2.01 -14.47 25.83
CA VAL A 151 3.41 -14.18 26.17
C VAL A 151 3.57 -12.77 26.74
N VAL A 152 2.91 -11.77 26.15
CA VAL A 152 2.96 -10.38 26.63
C VAL A 152 2.32 -10.26 28.01
N LEU A 153 1.17 -10.89 28.24
CA LEU A 153 0.50 -10.89 29.55
C LEU A 153 1.35 -11.60 30.61
N ALA A 154 1.91 -12.77 30.30
CA ALA A 154 2.80 -13.50 31.21
C ALA A 154 4.03 -12.65 31.58
N THR A 155 4.63 -11.98 30.59
CA THR A 155 5.75 -11.06 30.81
C THR A 155 5.35 -9.88 31.70
N GLY A 156 4.16 -9.32 31.48
CA GLY A 156 3.62 -8.23 32.31
C GLY A 156 3.41 -8.65 33.77
N VAL A 157 2.87 -9.85 34.00
CA VAL A 157 2.70 -10.41 35.36
C VAL A 157 4.05 -10.63 36.04
N LEU A 158 5.05 -11.16 35.33
CA LEU A 158 6.40 -11.34 35.87
C LEU A 158 7.09 -10.01 36.19
N GLY A 159 6.91 -8.99 35.33
CA GLY A 159 7.39 -7.64 35.59
C GLY A 159 6.72 -6.99 36.80
N TRP A 160 5.41 -7.19 36.96
CA TRP A 160 4.67 -6.74 38.14
C TRP A 160 5.15 -7.46 39.41
N TRP A 161 5.37 -8.77 39.34
CA TRP A 161 5.87 -9.54 40.47
C TRP A 161 7.30 -9.13 40.87
N ARG A 162 8.16 -8.76 39.91
CA ARG A 162 9.51 -8.18 40.16
C ARG A 162 9.47 -6.87 40.96
N TRP A 163 8.41 -6.08 40.78
CA TRP A 163 8.21 -4.82 41.50
C TRP A 163 7.93 -5.05 42.98
N HIS A 164 7.14 -6.08 43.30
CA HIS A 164 6.79 -6.42 44.68
C HIS A 164 7.83 -7.31 45.37
N HIS A 165 8.52 -8.17 44.61
CA HIS A 165 9.46 -9.14 45.16
C HIS A 165 10.81 -9.07 44.44
N ASN A 166 11.88 -8.81 45.20
CA ASN A 166 13.25 -8.77 44.69
C ASN A 166 13.84 -10.19 44.63
N THR A 167 13.28 -11.04 43.78
CA THR A 167 13.78 -12.40 43.57
C THR A 167 14.36 -12.57 42.17
N TRP A 168 15.34 -13.46 42.05
CA TRP A 168 15.99 -13.79 40.77
C TRP A 168 15.09 -14.60 39.81
N LEU A 169 13.98 -15.15 40.30
CA LEU A 169 13.10 -16.03 39.53
C LEU A 169 12.52 -15.32 38.30
N THR A 170 12.17 -14.05 38.40
CA THR A 170 11.65 -13.28 37.25
C THR A 170 12.64 -13.24 36.11
N THR A 171 13.92 -13.05 36.41
CA THR A 171 14.99 -12.93 35.42
C THR A 171 15.17 -14.24 34.68
N ILE A 172 15.17 -15.37 35.40
CA ILE A 172 15.29 -16.70 34.78
C ILE A 172 14.07 -16.98 33.89
N TYR A 173 12.85 -16.84 34.42
CA TYR A 173 11.64 -17.19 33.68
C TYR A 173 11.46 -16.31 32.44
N THR A 174 11.66 -14.99 32.57
CA THR A 174 11.57 -14.08 31.42
C THR A 174 12.68 -14.31 30.40
N ALA A 175 13.91 -14.65 30.83
CA ALA A 175 14.99 -15.02 29.92
C ALA A 175 14.66 -16.31 29.15
N VAL A 176 14.18 -17.35 29.83
CA VAL A 176 13.81 -18.62 29.19
C VAL A 176 12.67 -18.42 28.19
N ILE A 177 11.59 -17.74 28.60
CA ILE A 177 10.46 -17.44 27.70
C ILE A 177 10.93 -16.59 26.52
N GLY A 178 11.76 -15.57 26.77
CA GLY A 178 12.30 -14.69 25.73
C GLY A 178 13.12 -15.43 24.70
N VAL A 179 14.07 -16.27 25.14
CA VAL A 179 14.91 -17.08 24.24
C VAL A 179 14.07 -18.08 23.45
N LEU A 180 13.11 -18.76 24.08
CA LEU A 180 12.25 -19.74 23.40
C LEU A 180 11.40 -19.08 22.32
N VAL A 181 10.69 -17.99 22.64
CA VAL A 181 9.81 -17.31 21.67
C VAL A 181 10.62 -16.64 20.56
N LEU A 182 11.80 -16.08 20.88
CA LEU A 182 12.70 -15.52 19.88
C LEU A 182 13.26 -16.60 18.94
N ALA A 183 13.64 -17.77 19.46
CA ALA A 183 14.08 -18.90 18.66
C ALA A 183 12.96 -19.40 17.73
N VAL A 184 11.73 -19.53 18.23
CA VAL A 184 10.56 -19.90 17.41
C VAL A 184 10.31 -18.84 16.32
N ALA A 185 10.34 -17.55 16.66
CA ALA A 185 10.18 -16.47 15.69
C ALA A 185 11.25 -16.53 14.59
N MET A 186 12.51 -16.77 14.96
CA MET A 186 13.61 -16.89 14.00
C MET A 186 13.46 -18.13 13.10
N LEU A 187 13.08 -19.28 13.66
CA LEU A 187 12.81 -20.49 12.88
C LEU A 187 11.67 -20.29 11.88
N LEU A 188 10.61 -19.59 12.28
CA LEU A 188 9.50 -19.25 11.39
C LEU A 188 9.97 -18.30 10.27
N LEU A 189 10.78 -17.28 10.58
CA LEU A 189 11.36 -16.38 9.57
C LEU A 189 12.23 -17.14 8.57
N MET A 190 13.07 -18.08 9.03
CA MET A 190 13.92 -18.89 8.16
C MET A 190 13.13 -19.83 7.24
N ARG A 191 11.99 -20.34 7.71
CA ARG A 191 11.12 -21.25 6.92
C ARG A 191 10.09 -20.53 6.06
N ALA A 192 9.88 -19.23 6.25
CA ALA A 192 8.78 -18.53 5.63
C ALA A 192 8.98 -18.33 4.11
N LYS A 193 8.20 -19.08 3.32
CA LYS A 193 8.18 -19.00 1.86
C LYS A 193 7.08 -18.06 1.34
N THR A 194 5.98 -17.94 2.07
CA THR A 194 4.83 -17.11 1.69
C THR A 194 4.73 -15.84 2.54
N ASP A 195 4.04 -14.81 2.02
CA ASP A 195 3.83 -13.57 2.76
C ASP A 195 2.94 -13.76 4.01
N ALA A 196 2.05 -14.75 3.99
CA ALA A 196 1.21 -15.11 5.13
C ALA A 196 2.05 -15.66 6.30
N ASP A 197 2.96 -16.60 6.01
CA ASP A 197 3.87 -17.17 7.02
C ASP A 197 4.77 -16.09 7.63
N ARG A 198 5.24 -15.18 6.77
CA ARG A 198 6.05 -14.04 7.22
C ARG A 198 5.29 -13.10 8.15
N ARG A 199 3.96 -12.94 7.99
CA ARG A 199 3.15 -12.11 8.91
C ARG A 199 3.04 -12.76 10.29
N VAL A 200 2.87 -14.08 10.33
CA VAL A 200 2.83 -14.84 11.59
C VAL A 200 4.18 -14.74 12.32
N ALA A 201 5.27 -14.86 11.57
CA ALA A 201 6.61 -14.72 12.11
C ALA A 201 6.88 -13.30 12.66
N ASP A 202 6.41 -12.25 11.98
CA ASP A 202 6.48 -10.86 12.48
C ASP A 202 5.74 -10.69 13.82
N ILE A 203 4.55 -11.28 13.96
CA ILE A 203 3.74 -11.19 15.20
C ILE A 203 4.50 -11.86 16.35
N MET A 204 5.06 -13.05 16.10
CA MET A 204 5.89 -13.75 17.09
C MET A 204 7.15 -12.95 17.45
N LEU A 205 7.85 -12.40 16.46
CA LEU A 205 9.05 -11.60 16.68
C LEU A 205 8.75 -10.37 17.56
N MET A 206 7.67 -9.65 17.29
CA MET A 206 7.26 -8.50 18.10
C MET A 206 6.92 -8.90 19.53
N SER A 207 6.27 -10.05 19.72
CA SER A 207 5.95 -10.57 21.05
C SER A 207 7.20 -11.01 21.82
N ALA A 208 8.25 -11.49 21.13
CA ALA A 208 9.50 -11.94 21.74
C ALA A 208 10.37 -10.79 22.30
N ILE A 209 10.25 -9.59 21.74
CA ILE A 209 11.02 -8.41 22.18
C ILE A 209 10.66 -8.05 23.64
N MET A 210 9.40 -8.22 24.05
CA MET A 210 8.95 -7.88 25.40
C MET A 210 9.63 -8.72 26.51
N PRO A 211 9.58 -10.06 26.50
CA PRO A 211 10.24 -10.87 27.54
C PRO A 211 11.76 -10.68 27.57
N VAL A 212 12.42 -10.50 26.42
CA VAL A 212 13.87 -10.26 26.37
C VAL A 212 14.25 -8.93 27.04
N THR A 213 13.43 -7.90 26.88
CA THR A 213 13.69 -6.58 27.49
C THR A 213 13.41 -6.57 28.98
N VAL A 214 12.36 -7.26 29.44
CA VAL A 214 12.08 -7.45 30.86
C VAL A 214 13.16 -8.31 31.54
N ALA A 215 13.67 -9.35 30.86
CA ALA A 215 14.78 -10.14 31.35
C ALA A 215 16.04 -9.30 31.57
N ALA A 216 16.37 -8.44 30.59
CA ALA A 216 17.51 -7.53 30.69
C ALA A 216 17.33 -6.49 31.81
N ALA A 217 16.11 -5.96 31.98
CA ALA A 217 15.79 -5.03 33.06
C ALA A 217 15.87 -5.69 34.44
N ALA A 218 15.53 -6.97 34.55
CA ALA A 218 15.53 -7.69 35.83
C ALA A 218 16.90 -8.26 36.22
N ALA A 219 17.90 -8.24 35.33
CA ALA A 219 19.22 -8.83 35.55
C ALA A 219 20.05 -8.16 36.67
N PRO A 220 20.08 -6.81 36.80
CA PRO A 220 20.81 -6.16 37.89
C PRO A 220 20.19 -6.45 39.26
N PRO A 221 20.99 -6.88 40.25
CA PRO A 221 20.52 -7.03 41.61
C PRO A 221 20.22 -5.66 42.22
N GLY A 222 19.07 -5.55 42.91
CA GLY A 222 18.71 -4.35 43.68
C GLY A 222 17.27 -3.87 43.45
N PRO A 223 16.87 -2.82 44.19
CA PRO A 223 15.58 -2.14 44.01
C PRO A 223 15.42 -1.57 42.60
N VAL A 224 14.18 -1.35 42.19
CA VAL A 224 13.87 -0.80 40.88
C VAL A 224 14.42 0.62 40.72
N GLY A 225 15.25 0.84 39.70
CA GLY A 225 16.02 2.06 39.57
C GLY A 225 16.59 2.31 38.17
N SER A 226 17.37 3.38 38.03
CA SER A 226 17.97 3.78 36.74
C SER A 226 18.83 2.69 36.07
N PRO A 227 19.63 1.86 36.77
CA PRO A 227 20.48 0.87 36.09
C PRO A 227 19.67 -0.19 35.33
N GLN A 228 18.52 -0.57 35.88
CA GLN A 228 17.62 -1.54 35.26
C GLN A 228 16.93 -0.95 34.01
N ALA A 229 16.55 0.33 34.07
CA ALA A 229 16.02 1.03 32.91
C ALA A 229 17.04 1.13 31.77
N VAL A 230 18.32 1.41 32.09
CA VAL A 230 19.39 1.47 31.08
C VAL A 230 19.54 0.13 30.35
N LEU A 231 19.61 -0.99 31.08
CA LEU A 231 19.76 -2.31 30.44
C LEU A 231 18.51 -2.75 29.69
N GLY A 232 17.31 -2.53 30.25
CA GLY A 232 16.05 -2.88 29.60
C GLY A 232 15.85 -2.14 28.28
N PHE A 233 15.96 -0.80 28.30
CA PHE A 233 15.82 0.02 27.09
C PHE A 233 17.01 -0.13 26.13
N GLY A 234 18.22 -0.39 26.64
CA GLY A 234 19.38 -0.73 25.81
C GLY A 234 19.16 -2.01 25.01
N VAL A 235 18.67 -3.07 25.65
CA VAL A 235 18.35 -4.32 24.93
C VAL A 235 17.15 -4.13 23.99
N LEU A 236 16.16 -3.32 24.37
CA LEU A 236 15.01 -3.00 23.50
C LEU A 236 15.46 -2.32 22.20
N THR A 237 16.35 -1.34 22.30
CA THR A 237 16.86 -0.60 21.14
C THR A 237 17.70 -1.49 20.23
N VAL A 238 18.60 -2.30 20.80
CA VAL A 238 19.42 -3.24 20.02
C VAL A 238 18.55 -4.32 19.35
N ALA A 239 17.60 -4.90 20.07
CA ALA A 239 16.69 -5.91 19.52
C ALA A 239 15.81 -5.32 18.40
N ALA A 240 15.27 -4.12 18.59
CA ALA A 240 14.48 -3.44 17.57
C ALA A 240 15.30 -3.03 16.33
N ALA A 241 16.56 -2.61 16.52
CA ALA A 241 17.47 -2.28 15.43
C ALA A 241 17.87 -3.52 14.61
N LEU A 242 18.14 -4.66 15.29
CA LEU A 242 18.38 -5.94 14.63
C LEU A 242 17.14 -6.40 13.86
N ALA A 243 15.96 -6.33 14.47
CA ALA A 243 14.71 -6.69 13.81
C ALA A 243 14.46 -5.82 12.56
N LEU A 244 14.75 -4.52 12.62
CA LEU A 244 14.66 -3.61 11.47
C LEU A 244 15.66 -4.00 10.36
N ARG A 245 16.89 -4.35 10.72
CA ARG A 245 17.94 -4.75 9.76
C ARG A 245 17.62 -6.07 9.06
N PHE A 246 17.04 -7.04 9.77
CA PHE A 246 16.76 -8.36 9.19
C PHE A 246 15.44 -8.44 8.43
N THR A 247 14.41 -7.71 8.86
CA THR A 247 13.07 -7.81 8.23
C THR A 247 12.83 -6.78 7.13
N GLY A 248 13.45 -5.59 7.18
CA GLY A 248 13.24 -4.51 6.22
C GLY A 248 11.77 -4.05 6.09
N ARG A 249 10.89 -4.47 7.00
CA ARG A 249 9.43 -4.33 6.92
C ARG A 249 8.89 -3.61 8.16
N ARG A 250 7.73 -2.96 8.04
CA ARG A 250 7.10 -2.15 9.13
C ARG A 250 8.07 -1.10 9.71
N LEU A 251 8.78 -0.38 8.83
CA LEU A 251 9.80 0.60 9.20
C LEU A 251 9.30 1.62 10.22
N GLY A 252 8.04 2.06 10.12
CA GLY A 252 7.46 3.02 11.07
C GLY A 252 7.43 2.53 12.52
N ILE A 253 7.09 1.26 12.76
CA ILE A 253 6.92 0.74 14.14
C ILE A 253 8.29 0.57 14.79
N TYR A 254 9.21 -0.12 14.10
CA TYR A 254 10.55 -0.37 14.63
C TYR A 254 11.36 0.92 14.82
N THR A 255 11.29 1.88 13.89
CA THR A 255 11.97 3.18 14.07
C THR A 255 11.41 3.95 15.26
N THR A 256 10.10 3.90 15.49
CA THR A 256 9.49 4.51 16.68
C THR A 256 10.01 3.87 17.96
N ILE A 257 10.08 2.53 18.02
CA ILE A 257 10.63 1.81 19.17
C ILE A 257 12.10 2.15 19.41
N VAL A 258 12.92 2.22 18.36
CA VAL A 258 14.34 2.58 18.45
C VAL A 258 14.51 4.01 18.98
N ILE A 259 13.74 4.98 18.47
CA ILE A 259 13.84 6.38 18.90
C ILE A 259 13.39 6.53 20.36
N ILE A 260 12.24 5.98 20.73
CA ILE A 260 11.73 6.06 22.10
C ILE A 260 12.70 5.36 23.05
N GLY A 261 13.13 4.14 22.72
CA GLY A 261 14.07 3.38 23.54
C GLY A 261 15.42 4.09 23.72
N ALA A 262 15.95 4.73 22.66
CA ALA A 262 17.22 5.43 22.72
C ALA A 262 17.13 6.68 23.60
N LEU A 263 16.04 7.46 23.46
CA LEU A 263 15.78 8.62 24.30
C LEU A 263 15.62 8.22 25.78
N THR A 264 14.88 7.15 26.06
CA THR A 264 14.70 6.65 27.44
C THR A 264 16.00 6.09 28.02
N MET A 265 16.81 5.41 27.21
CA MET A 265 18.13 4.92 27.63
C MET A 265 19.06 6.09 27.98
N LEU A 266 19.12 7.14 27.15
CA LEU A 266 19.91 8.34 27.41
C LEU A 266 19.43 9.07 28.67
N ALA A 267 18.13 9.19 28.87
CA ALA A 267 17.57 9.81 30.08
C ALA A 267 17.88 8.99 31.35
N ALA A 268 17.80 7.66 31.27
CA ALA A 268 18.15 6.78 32.39
C ALA A 268 19.65 6.82 32.73
N LEU A 269 20.51 6.90 31.71
CA LEU A 269 21.95 7.11 31.87
C LEU A 269 22.25 8.48 32.49
N ALA A 270 21.61 9.54 32.01
CA ALA A 270 21.76 10.88 32.58
C ALA A 270 21.34 10.91 34.06
N ARG A 271 20.25 10.22 34.43
CA ARG A 271 19.84 10.06 35.83
C ARG A 271 20.88 9.31 36.67
N MET A 272 21.51 8.29 36.09
CA MET A 272 22.54 7.48 36.76
C MET A 272 23.83 8.29 37.01
N VAL A 273 24.24 9.13 36.06
CA VAL A 273 25.49 9.91 36.14
C VAL A 273 25.31 11.22 36.91
N ALA A 274 24.19 11.92 36.72
CA ALA A 274 24.00 13.28 37.23
C ALA A 274 23.03 13.39 38.42
N ALA A 275 22.46 12.28 38.91
CA ALA A 275 21.48 12.24 40.01
C ALA A 275 20.36 13.31 39.90
N THR A 276 19.95 13.62 38.66
CA THR A 276 19.06 14.73 38.33
C THR A 276 17.60 14.47 38.71
N SER A 277 16.88 15.54 39.07
CA SER A 277 15.46 15.47 39.44
C SER A 277 14.59 15.03 38.25
N ALA A 278 13.53 14.26 38.50
CA ALA A 278 12.69 13.68 37.44
C ALA A 278 12.07 14.75 36.52
N VAL A 279 11.78 15.93 37.07
CA VAL A 279 11.20 17.07 36.35
C VAL A 279 12.15 17.60 35.28
N THR A 280 13.45 17.68 35.57
CA THR A 280 14.45 18.17 34.60
C THR A 280 14.67 17.20 33.44
N LEU A 281 14.56 15.89 33.69
CA LEU A 281 14.65 14.87 32.64
C LEU A 281 13.41 14.86 31.75
N LEU A 282 12.21 15.02 32.33
CA LEU A 282 10.97 15.14 31.55
C LEU A 282 10.95 16.41 30.70
N SER A 283 11.35 17.55 31.25
CA SER A 283 11.35 18.81 30.50
C SER A 283 12.37 18.79 29.36
N SER A 284 13.57 18.25 29.58
CA SER A 284 14.59 18.08 28.53
C SER A 284 14.15 17.09 27.44
N LEU A 285 13.54 15.95 27.80
CA LEU A 285 12.98 15.01 26.82
C LEU A 285 11.86 15.64 25.98
N LEU A 286 10.96 16.41 26.61
CA LEU A 286 9.90 17.11 25.89
C LEU A 286 10.49 18.16 24.94
N LEU A 287 11.51 18.91 25.36
CA LEU A 287 12.21 19.86 24.48
C LEU A 287 12.85 19.14 23.29
N ILE A 288 13.51 18.00 23.49
CA ILE A 288 14.08 17.20 22.39
C ILE A 288 12.97 16.74 21.42
N CYS A 289 11.83 16.26 21.93
CA CYS A 289 10.70 15.84 21.09
C CYS A 289 10.11 17.00 20.28
N VAL A 290 9.93 18.17 20.90
CA VAL A 290 9.42 19.38 20.22
C VAL A 290 10.40 19.85 19.14
N VAL A 291 11.69 19.93 19.46
CA VAL A 291 12.74 20.29 18.49
C VAL A 291 12.79 19.29 17.34
N ALA A 292 12.70 17.99 17.61
CA ALA A 292 12.66 16.96 16.56
C ALA A 292 11.41 17.10 15.67
N TYR A 293 10.26 17.42 16.25
CA TYR A 293 9.01 17.64 15.50
C TYR A 293 9.10 18.88 14.59
N HIS A 294 9.66 19.99 15.08
CA HIS A 294 9.88 21.19 14.28
C HIS A 294 10.97 21.02 13.22
N GLY A 295 12.07 20.35 13.57
CA GLY A 295 13.16 20.01 12.65
C GLY A 295 12.68 19.14 11.48
N ARG A 296 11.70 18.25 11.71
CA ARG A 296 11.14 17.41 10.64
C ARG A 296 10.45 18.20 9.52
N ARG A 297 9.94 19.41 9.80
CA ARG A 297 9.39 20.32 8.78
C ARG A 297 10.47 21.04 7.97
N HIS A 298 11.65 21.24 8.55
CA HIS A 298 12.78 21.91 7.90
C HIS A 298 13.77 20.93 7.22
N CYS A 299 13.91 19.70 7.70
CA CYS A 299 14.93 18.74 7.25
C CYS A 299 14.52 17.83 6.08
N LEU A 300 13.32 18.01 5.49
CA LEU A 300 12.94 17.35 4.23
C LEU A 300 13.84 17.74 3.03
N GLY A 301 14.76 18.69 3.20
CA GLY A 301 15.79 19.05 2.21
C GLY A 301 17.19 18.47 2.45
N GLY A 302 17.49 17.80 3.57
CA GLY A 302 18.88 17.44 3.86
C GLY A 302 19.08 16.66 5.16
N TRP A 303 18.72 15.38 5.16
CA TRP A 303 19.38 14.40 6.01
C TRP A 303 19.80 13.23 5.12
N PRO A 304 20.93 12.58 5.40
CA PRO A 304 21.72 11.87 4.40
C PRO A 304 21.00 10.59 3.98
N ALA A 305 20.18 10.71 2.94
CA ALA A 305 20.08 9.68 1.93
C ALA A 305 21.41 9.66 1.14
N SER A 306 22.52 9.34 1.81
CA SER A 306 23.79 9.04 1.17
C SER A 306 23.67 7.65 0.51
N ASP A 307 22.83 7.61 -0.53
CA ASP A 307 22.83 6.68 -1.67
C ASP A 307 21.52 6.75 -2.49
N CYS A 308 20.77 7.86 -2.46
CA CYS A 308 19.81 8.15 -3.53
C CYS A 308 20.51 8.87 -4.69
N ARG A 309 21.50 8.19 -5.30
CA ARG A 309 22.01 8.55 -6.63
C ARG A 309 20.94 8.11 -7.64
N CYS A 310 19.85 8.86 -7.73
CA CYS A 310 18.94 8.77 -8.87
C CYS A 310 19.73 9.22 -10.10
N SER A 311 20.24 8.23 -10.84
CA SER A 311 20.64 8.34 -12.23
C SER A 311 19.66 9.23 -12.99
N ARG A 312 20.15 10.39 -13.44
CA ARG A 312 19.53 11.13 -14.55
C ARG A 312 19.34 10.14 -15.70
N PRO A 313 18.14 10.04 -16.32
CA PRO A 313 18.05 9.30 -17.57
C PRO A 313 18.91 10.03 -18.61
N PRO A 314 19.83 9.34 -19.32
CA PRO A 314 20.45 9.92 -20.50
C PRO A 314 19.38 10.12 -21.59
N PRO A 315 19.53 11.11 -22.48
CA PRO A 315 18.63 11.26 -23.61
C PRO A 315 18.79 10.05 -24.53
N ALA A 316 17.82 9.13 -24.51
CA ALA A 316 17.83 7.97 -25.37
C ALA A 316 17.08 8.30 -26.68
N GLY A 317 17.86 8.68 -27.69
CA GLY A 317 17.52 8.33 -29.06
C GLY A 317 17.70 6.82 -29.25
N GLY A 318 16.89 6.24 -30.15
CA GLY A 318 17.28 5.08 -30.95
C GLY A 318 17.30 3.69 -30.28
N SER A 319 16.23 2.94 -30.54
CA SER A 319 16.22 1.50 -30.87
C SER A 319 16.43 0.42 -29.79
N SER A 320 15.42 -0.48 -29.77
CA SER A 320 15.47 -1.94 -29.64
C SER A 320 15.58 -2.63 -28.27
N ARG A 321 14.48 -3.35 -27.97
CA ARG A 321 14.34 -4.69 -27.33
C ARG A 321 14.84 -4.90 -25.88
N LEU A 322 13.87 -5.16 -25.00
CA LEU A 322 13.70 -6.37 -24.14
C LEU A 322 12.88 -5.98 -22.88
N GLY A 323 11.75 -6.66 -22.67
CA GLY A 323 10.81 -6.39 -21.56
C GLY A 323 11.32 -6.79 -20.17
N PRO A 324 10.57 -6.44 -19.11
CA PRO A 324 9.96 -7.51 -18.32
C PRO A 324 8.56 -7.20 -17.75
N THR A 325 7.71 -8.22 -17.82
CA THR A 325 6.65 -8.66 -16.89
C THR A 325 6.25 -7.76 -15.71
N TYR A 326 4.97 -7.39 -15.63
CA TYR A 326 4.29 -7.01 -14.38
C TYR A 326 2.96 -7.76 -14.21
N ARG A 327 2.70 -8.17 -12.96
CA ARG A 327 1.49 -8.87 -12.49
C ARG A 327 0.45 -7.87 -11.95
N PRO A 328 -0.86 -8.22 -11.96
CA PRO A 328 -1.97 -7.27 -11.84
C PRO A 328 -2.32 -6.84 -10.39
N PRO A 329 -3.02 -5.70 -10.20
CA PRO A 329 -3.36 -5.13 -8.91
C PRO A 329 -4.78 -5.52 -8.49
N TRP A 330 -4.90 -6.58 -7.70
CA TRP A 330 -6.06 -6.79 -6.83
C TRP A 330 -5.51 -6.84 -5.41
N TRP A 331 -5.89 -5.85 -4.60
CA TRP A 331 -5.95 -5.81 -3.13
C TRP A 331 -5.81 -4.37 -2.65
N CYS A 332 -6.94 -3.66 -2.60
CA CYS A 332 -7.16 -2.55 -1.70
C CYS A 332 -8.67 -2.48 -1.41
N PRO A 333 -9.15 -2.96 -0.26
CA PRO A 333 -10.44 -2.54 0.25
C PRO A 333 -10.28 -1.15 0.89
N VAL A 334 -11.16 -0.26 0.44
CA VAL A 334 -11.41 1.08 0.95
C VAL A 334 -11.91 1.02 2.38
N ALA A 335 -11.29 1.80 3.28
CA ALA A 335 -11.99 2.42 4.40
C ALA A 335 -11.59 3.90 4.41
N ALA A 336 -12.55 4.73 4.02
CA ALA A 336 -12.43 6.16 3.88
C ALA A 336 -12.50 6.85 5.26
N HIS A 337 -11.55 7.75 5.52
CA HIS A 337 -11.85 8.96 6.27
C HIS A 337 -11.19 10.15 5.57
N ARG A 338 -12.01 11.18 5.38
CA ARG A 338 -11.78 12.36 4.54
C ARG A 338 -10.56 13.17 4.99
N SER A 339 -10.01 13.86 3.98
CA SER A 339 -9.29 15.14 4.06
C SER A 339 -7.82 15.07 4.47
N TRP A 340 -6.94 15.01 3.47
CA TRP A 340 -5.93 16.05 3.24
C TRP A 340 -5.24 15.87 1.88
N LYS A 341 -5.20 16.96 1.10
CA LYS A 341 -4.42 17.12 -0.14
C LYS A 341 -2.93 16.98 0.17
N GLY A 342 -2.21 16.16 -0.60
CA GLY A 342 -0.74 16.19 -0.58
C GLY A 342 -0.11 14.96 -1.20
N ARG A 343 0.52 15.14 -2.37
CA ARG A 343 1.28 14.14 -3.13
C ARG A 343 2.43 13.51 -2.32
N HIS A 344 2.80 12.31 -2.78
CA HIS A 344 4.12 11.65 -2.81
C HIS A 344 4.14 10.27 -2.12
N ARG A 345 3.93 9.23 -2.95
CA ARG A 345 4.35 7.86 -2.63
C ARG A 345 5.88 7.79 -2.75
N CYS A 346 6.58 7.61 -1.64
CA CYS A 346 7.97 7.16 -1.64
C CYS A 346 7.99 5.63 -1.64
N VAL A 347 8.34 5.04 -2.79
CA VAL A 347 8.80 3.65 -2.88
C VAL A 347 10.28 3.68 -2.55
N MET A 348 10.66 3.18 -1.38
CA MET A 348 12.06 3.08 -0.97
C MET A 348 12.59 1.70 -1.39
N CYS A 349 13.40 1.71 -2.44
CA CYS A 349 14.05 0.53 -3.01
C CYS A 349 15.23 0.12 -2.12
N CYS A 350 15.17 -1.07 -1.53
CA CYS A 350 16.25 -1.66 -0.75
C CYS A 350 17.09 -2.54 -1.68
N CYS A 351 18.10 -1.96 -2.32
CA CYS A 351 19.03 -2.71 -3.17
C CYS A 351 20.45 -2.20 -2.96
N LYS A 352 21.06 -2.62 -1.83
CA LYS A 352 22.52 -2.68 -1.65
C LYS A 352 22.84 -3.29 -0.28
N LEU A 353 22.98 -4.62 -0.22
CA LEU A 353 23.91 -5.30 0.70
C LEU A 353 23.92 -6.81 0.37
N SER A 354 24.30 -7.15 -0.87
CA SER A 354 24.53 -8.54 -1.32
C SER A 354 25.99 -8.79 -1.72
N ALA A 355 26.92 -7.99 -1.21
CA ALA A 355 28.33 -8.06 -1.58
C ALA A 355 29.23 -7.95 -0.35
N LEU A 356 29.11 -8.88 0.60
CA LEU A 356 30.15 -9.21 1.58
C LEU A 356 29.68 -10.44 2.38
N GLY A 357 30.13 -11.62 1.94
CA GLY A 357 29.76 -12.90 2.55
C GLY A 357 29.99 -14.08 1.62
N ARG A 358 31.17 -14.15 1.01
CA ARG A 358 31.70 -15.38 0.41
C ARG A 358 33.04 -15.67 1.09
N SER A 359 32.99 -16.57 2.06
CA SER A 359 34.05 -17.51 2.41
C SER A 359 33.33 -18.79 2.81
#